data_AF-F7KYN3-F1
#
_entry.id   AF-F7KYN3-F1
#
_cell.length_a   1.000
_cell.length_b   1.000
_cell.length_c   1.000
_cell.angle_alpha   90.00
_cell.angle_beta   90.00
_cell.angle_gamma   90.00
#
_symmetry.space_group_name_H-M   'P 1'
#
loop_
_entity.id
_entity.type
_entity.pdbx_description
1 polymer ?
#
loop_
_entity_poly.entity_id
_entity_poly.type
_entity_poly.pdbx_seq_one_letter_code
_entity_poly.pdbx_strand_id
1 'polypeptide(L)'
;MNIQDIIKNQDILDCWKEIQKSNVDKNISKEVFEYDIEEYHTFLLDEIIEASQYMDMSFDTLINKMFSFAKDNKSLLINFSNKRLNKKISFSSPLSYEEMSSGYTEEELGISYQDLEDETNAIIDIGTLFSYLIDLIFLFKEPKNYIKYLIEKLYLSEIHAKEFVDYEENIIKNL
;
A
#
# COMPACT_ATOMS: atom_id res chain seq x y z
N MET A 1 11.29 -9.56 -13.47
CA MET A 1 12.04 -9.68 -12.19
C MET A 1 11.27 -10.62 -11.27
N ASN A 2 11.90 -11.46 -10.41
CA ASN A 2 11.12 -12.24 -9.43
C ASN A 2 10.86 -11.39 -8.17
N ILE A 3 9.82 -11.71 -7.40
CA ILE A 3 9.44 -10.94 -6.21
C ILE A 3 10.52 -10.98 -5.11
N GLN A 4 11.26 -12.08 -4.98
CA GLN A 4 12.35 -12.22 -4.01
C GLN A 4 13.50 -11.23 -4.27
N ASP A 5 13.78 -10.91 -5.52
CA ASP A 5 14.77 -9.91 -5.92
C ASP A 5 14.23 -8.50 -5.67
N ILE A 6 12.92 -8.31 -5.86
CA ILE A 6 12.25 -7.02 -5.70
C ILE A 6 12.27 -6.56 -4.24
N ILE A 7 11.83 -7.41 -3.33
CA ILE A 7 11.80 -7.13 -1.89
C ILE A 7 13.19 -6.98 -1.27
N LYS A 8 14.21 -7.58 -1.89
CA LYS A 8 15.61 -7.52 -1.43
C LYS A 8 16.33 -6.26 -1.91
N ASN A 9 15.63 -5.36 -2.60
CA ASN A 9 16.20 -4.08 -2.98
C ASN A 9 16.67 -3.30 -1.73
N GLN A 10 17.94 -2.87 -1.75
CA GLN A 10 18.57 -2.28 -0.57
C GLN A 10 17.92 -0.96 -0.15
N ASP A 11 17.53 -0.12 -1.10
CA ASP A 11 16.91 1.18 -0.81
C ASP A 11 15.53 1.00 -0.15
N ILE A 12 14.76 0.01 -0.60
CA ILE A 12 13.47 -0.39 -0.01
C ILE A 12 13.68 -0.93 1.40
N LEU A 13 14.60 -1.89 1.59
CA LEU A 13 14.89 -2.48 2.89
C LEU A 13 15.37 -1.45 3.91
N ASP A 14 16.15 -0.47 3.47
CA ASP A 14 16.60 0.61 4.34
C ASP A 14 15.45 1.51 4.77
N CYS A 15 14.51 1.85 3.87
CA CYS A 15 13.30 2.58 4.24
C CYS A 15 12.46 1.79 5.24
N TRP A 16 12.27 0.49 4.98
CA TRP A 16 11.52 -0.41 5.86
C TRP A 16 12.10 -0.46 7.28
N LYS A 17 13.42 -0.59 7.42
CA LYS A 17 14.09 -0.60 8.73
C LYS A 17 13.91 0.70 9.50
N GLU A 18 13.91 1.85 8.84
CA GLU A 18 13.68 3.13 9.51
C GLU A 18 12.21 3.30 9.95
N ILE A 19 11.26 2.80 9.16
CA ILE A 19 9.84 2.74 9.53
C ILE A 19 9.65 1.82 10.75
N GLN A 20 10.26 0.62 10.75
CA GLN A 20 10.25 -0.30 11.89
C GLN A 20 10.73 0.37 13.19
N LYS A 21 11.85 1.09 13.13
CA LYS A 21 12.41 1.81 14.30
C LYS A 21 11.49 2.91 14.82
N SER A 22 10.72 3.54 13.94
CA SER A 22 9.85 4.67 14.29
C SER A 22 8.50 4.25 14.86
N ASN A 23 8.14 2.96 14.77
CA ASN A 23 6.82 2.43 15.08
C ASN A 23 6.92 1.13 15.90
N VAL A 24 7.84 1.07 16.87
CA VAL A 24 8.15 -0.12 17.67
C VAL A 24 6.97 -0.64 18.51
N ASP A 25 5.98 0.21 18.74
CA ASP A 25 4.74 -0.06 19.47
C ASP A 25 3.63 -0.64 18.57
N LYS A 26 3.83 -0.64 17.25
CA LYS A 26 2.91 -1.22 16.27
C LYS A 26 3.21 -2.70 16.05
N ASN A 27 2.22 -3.43 15.53
CA ASN A 27 2.37 -4.83 15.15
C ASN A 27 3.14 -4.96 13.82
N ILE A 28 4.35 -4.41 13.76
CA ILE A 28 5.21 -4.50 12.58
C ILE A 28 6.03 -5.77 12.64
N SER A 29 6.02 -6.53 11.54
CA SER A 29 6.82 -7.75 11.43
C SER A 29 8.30 -7.46 11.66
N LYS A 30 8.95 -8.28 12.48
CA LYS A 30 10.38 -8.16 12.79
C LYS A 30 11.28 -8.77 11.71
N GLU A 31 10.72 -9.70 10.94
CA GLU A 31 11.38 -10.29 9.78
C GLU A 31 10.95 -9.54 8.51
N VAL A 32 11.55 -9.86 7.36
CA VAL A 32 11.01 -9.37 6.08
C VAL A 32 9.65 -10.03 5.78
N PHE A 33 9.39 -11.21 6.38
CA PHE A 33 8.13 -11.96 6.28
C PHE A 33 7.76 -12.64 7.59
N GLU A 34 6.46 -12.67 7.91
CA GLU A 34 5.90 -13.48 8.99
C GLU A 34 5.03 -14.64 8.48
N TYR A 35 4.65 -14.61 7.21
CA TYR A 35 3.69 -15.52 6.58
C TYR A 35 4.32 -16.46 5.55
N ASP A 36 3.58 -17.51 5.18
CA ASP A 36 4.01 -18.49 4.19
C ASP A 36 4.27 -17.81 2.84
N ILE A 37 5.47 -18.05 2.32
CA ILE A 37 6.16 -17.12 1.41
C ILE A 37 5.53 -17.12 0.01
N GLU A 38 4.90 -18.21 -0.42
CA GLU A 38 4.42 -18.34 -1.81
C GLU A 38 3.10 -17.61 -2.09
N GLU A 39 2.14 -17.68 -1.18
CA GLU A 39 0.82 -17.04 -1.36
C GLU A 39 0.93 -15.53 -1.24
N TYR A 40 1.66 -15.06 -0.22
CA TYR A 40 1.90 -13.63 -0.01
C TYR A 40 2.68 -12.99 -1.16
N HIS A 41 3.68 -13.71 -1.69
CA HIS A 41 4.41 -13.30 -2.89
C HIS A 41 3.53 -13.18 -4.13
N THR A 42 2.54 -14.06 -4.25
CA THR A 42 1.59 -14.03 -5.37
C THR A 42 0.70 -12.80 -5.26
N PHE A 43 0.17 -12.51 -4.06
CA PHE A 43 -0.65 -11.33 -3.83
C PHE A 43 0.08 -10.01 -4.14
N LEU A 44 1.27 -9.80 -3.57
CA LEU A 44 2.02 -8.56 -3.81
C LEU A 44 2.44 -8.42 -5.28
N LEU A 45 2.78 -9.53 -5.94
CA LEU A 45 3.12 -9.52 -7.36
C LEU A 45 1.91 -9.12 -8.21
N ASP A 46 0.74 -9.69 -7.92
CA ASP A 46 -0.51 -9.40 -8.62
C ASP A 46 -0.91 -7.93 -8.43
N GLU A 47 -0.79 -7.39 -7.21
CA GLU A 47 -1.06 -5.97 -6.92
C GLU A 47 -0.18 -5.05 -7.80
N ILE A 48 1.12 -5.33 -7.90
CA ILE A 48 2.05 -4.53 -8.72
C ILE A 48 1.73 -4.70 -10.22
N ILE A 49 1.42 -5.91 -10.68
CA ILE A 49 1.04 -6.17 -12.07
C ILE A 49 -0.22 -5.36 -12.41
N GLU A 50 -1.25 -5.42 -11.57
CA GLU A 50 -2.49 -4.69 -11.79
C GLU A 50 -2.26 -3.18 -11.78
N ALA A 51 -1.59 -2.65 -10.76
CA ALA A 51 -1.24 -1.24 -10.70
C ALA A 51 -0.51 -0.77 -11.97
N SER A 52 0.43 -1.58 -12.49
CA SER A 52 1.16 -1.24 -13.73
C SER A 52 0.25 -1.11 -14.95
N GLN A 53 -0.80 -1.94 -15.05
CA GLN A 53 -1.78 -1.87 -16.13
C GLN A 53 -2.60 -0.58 -16.07
N TYR A 54 -3.03 -0.17 -14.86
CA TYR A 54 -3.77 1.09 -14.66
C TYR A 54 -2.89 2.32 -14.93
N MET A 55 -1.59 2.20 -14.70
CA MET A 55 -0.62 3.26 -15.00
C MET A 55 -0.16 3.28 -16.46
N ASP A 56 -0.69 2.41 -17.34
CA ASP A 56 -0.24 2.24 -18.73
C ASP A 56 1.28 2.05 -18.84
N MET A 57 1.86 1.24 -17.96
CA MET A 57 3.29 0.92 -17.97
C MET A 57 3.56 -0.57 -17.74
N SER A 58 4.73 -1.04 -18.17
CA SER A 58 5.11 -2.42 -17.91
C SER A 58 5.41 -2.65 -16.43
N PHE A 59 5.20 -3.88 -15.96
CA PHE A 59 5.61 -4.34 -14.64
C PHE A 59 7.06 -3.93 -14.29
N ASP A 60 8.02 -4.23 -15.18
CA ASP A 60 9.42 -3.89 -14.94
C ASP A 60 9.64 -2.35 -14.88
N THR A 61 8.84 -1.56 -15.60
CA THR A 61 8.91 -0.09 -15.54
C THR A 61 8.42 0.41 -14.18
N LEU A 62 7.32 -0.13 -13.67
CA LEU A 62 6.79 0.22 -12.35
C LEU A 62 7.79 -0.13 -11.24
N ILE A 63 8.34 -1.35 -11.25
CA ILE A 63 9.36 -1.79 -10.30
C ILE A 63 10.58 -0.85 -10.30
N ASN A 64 11.11 -0.52 -11.48
CA ASN A 64 12.26 0.39 -11.58
C ASN A 64 11.93 1.79 -11.06
N LYS A 65 10.69 2.27 -11.25
CA LYS A 65 10.22 3.53 -10.66
C LYS A 65 10.16 3.44 -9.14
N MET A 66 9.65 2.34 -8.57
CA MET A 66 9.64 2.12 -7.12
C MET A 66 11.03 2.17 -6.51
N PHE A 67 12.00 1.47 -7.12
CA PHE A 67 13.39 1.50 -6.64
C PHE A 67 14.00 2.90 -6.74
N SER A 68 13.82 3.57 -7.88
CA SER A 68 14.32 4.94 -8.06
C SER A 68 13.66 5.90 -7.07
N PHE A 69 12.36 5.72 -6.79
CA PHE A 69 11.64 6.53 -5.83
C PHE A 69 12.17 6.32 -4.41
N ALA A 70 12.33 5.08 -3.97
CA ALA A 70 12.86 4.76 -2.64
C ALA A 70 14.29 5.29 -2.45
N LYS A 71 15.12 5.20 -3.49
CA LYS A 71 16.48 5.75 -3.50
C LYS A 71 16.51 7.27 -3.43
N ASP A 72 15.81 7.94 -4.33
CA ASP A 72 15.92 9.39 -4.52
C ASP A 72 15.04 10.18 -3.54
N ASN A 73 13.98 9.56 -3.00
CA ASN A 73 12.95 10.19 -2.16
C ASN A 73 12.78 9.48 -0.80
N LYS A 74 13.86 8.85 -0.29
CA LYS A 74 13.87 8.08 0.97
C LYS A 74 13.16 8.77 2.13
N SER A 75 13.46 10.04 2.38
CA SER A 75 12.85 10.79 3.49
C SER A 75 11.34 10.98 3.30
N LEU A 76 10.89 11.24 2.07
CA LEU A 76 9.47 11.39 1.77
C LEU A 76 8.74 10.08 2.01
N LEU A 77 9.28 8.97 1.49
CA LEU A 77 8.71 7.63 1.68
C LEU A 77 8.58 7.28 3.16
N ILE A 78 9.64 7.44 3.94
CA ILE A 78 9.62 7.14 5.39
C ILE A 78 8.60 8.02 6.12
N ASN A 79 8.62 9.33 5.89
CA ASN A 79 7.73 10.26 6.59
C ASN A 79 6.25 10.03 6.23
N PHE A 80 5.98 9.78 4.95
CA PHE A 80 4.65 9.45 4.45
C PHE A 80 4.14 8.14 5.06
N SER A 81 4.93 7.07 4.99
CA SER A 81 4.57 5.77 5.58
C SER A 81 4.32 5.89 7.08
N ASN A 82 5.17 6.61 7.81
CA ASN A 82 4.96 6.86 9.24
C ASN A 82 3.65 7.61 9.52
N LYS A 83 3.30 8.61 8.72
CA LYS A 83 2.02 9.32 8.87
C LYS A 83 0.84 8.40 8.61
N ARG A 84 0.90 7.60 7.55
CA ARG A 84 -0.17 6.71 7.13
C ARG A 84 -0.39 5.55 8.11
N LEU A 85 0.68 4.98 8.66
CA LEU A 85 0.59 3.95 9.71
C LEU A 85 0.01 4.45 11.04
N ASN A 86 0.14 5.75 11.32
CA ASN A 86 -0.29 6.33 12.59
C ASN A 86 -1.63 7.06 12.52
N LYS A 87 -2.18 7.25 11.32
CA LYS A 87 -3.43 7.97 11.12
C LYS A 87 -4.35 7.18 10.19
N LYS A 88 -5.53 6.81 10.69
CA LYS A 88 -6.60 6.29 9.85
C LYS A 88 -7.21 7.45 9.05
N ILE A 89 -7.49 7.22 7.78
CA ILE A 89 -8.35 8.11 6.99
C ILE A 89 -9.74 8.16 7.64
N SER A 90 -10.39 9.32 7.60
CA SER A 90 -11.77 9.49 8.06
C SER A 90 -12.64 9.81 6.85
N PHE A 91 -13.37 8.80 6.37
CA PHE A 91 -14.33 8.96 5.29
C PHE A 91 -15.58 9.72 5.79
N SER A 92 -16.27 10.42 4.88
CA SER A 92 -17.49 11.15 5.24
C SER A 92 -18.70 10.25 5.50
N SER A 93 -18.64 9.01 5.03
CA SER A 93 -19.61 7.94 5.31
C SER A 93 -18.88 6.63 5.65
N PRO A 94 -19.55 5.67 6.33
CA PRO A 94 -19.00 4.34 6.51
C PRO A 94 -18.70 3.67 5.17
N LEU A 95 -17.59 2.93 5.11
CA LEU A 95 -17.30 2.05 3.99
C LEU A 95 -18.32 0.89 3.97
N SER A 96 -18.71 0.47 2.78
CA SER A 96 -19.42 -0.80 2.58
C SER A 96 -18.48 -1.98 2.82
N TYR A 97 -19.05 -3.18 3.02
CA TYR A 97 -18.24 -4.40 3.17
C TYR A 97 -17.33 -4.66 1.96
N GLU A 98 -17.83 -4.42 0.75
CA GLU A 98 -17.07 -4.56 -0.50
C GLU A 98 -15.88 -3.58 -0.56
N GLU A 99 -16.07 -2.35 -0.07
CA GLU A 99 -15.00 -1.34 0.03
C GLU A 99 -13.96 -1.69 1.10
N MET A 100 -14.40 -2.21 2.25
CA MET A 100 -13.48 -2.62 3.32
C MET A 100 -12.65 -3.83 2.92
N SER A 101 -13.24 -4.77 2.19
CA SER A 101 -12.60 -6.02 1.79
C SER A 101 -11.90 -5.95 0.45
N SER A 102 -11.92 -4.81 -0.24
CA SER A 102 -11.44 -4.70 -1.63
C SER A 102 -12.07 -5.76 -2.56
N GLY A 103 -13.35 -6.05 -2.36
CA GLY A 103 -14.13 -7.00 -3.15
C GLY A 103 -14.04 -8.48 -2.70
N TYR A 104 -13.18 -8.82 -1.74
CA TYR A 104 -13.10 -10.18 -1.22
C TYR A 104 -14.26 -10.51 -0.27
N THR A 105 -14.66 -11.78 -0.24
CA THR A 105 -15.61 -12.32 0.73
C THR A 105 -14.92 -12.69 2.05
N GLU A 106 -15.67 -12.77 3.16
CA GLU A 106 -15.15 -13.28 4.43
C GLU A 106 -14.56 -14.71 4.30
N GLU A 107 -15.10 -15.52 3.39
CA GLU A 107 -14.58 -16.87 3.10
C GLU A 107 -13.21 -16.81 2.41
N GLU A 108 -13.03 -15.91 1.43
CA GLU A 108 -11.76 -15.71 0.74
C GLU A 108 -10.70 -15.08 1.66
N LEU A 109 -11.11 -14.18 2.55
CA LEU A 109 -10.22 -13.55 3.53
C LEU A 109 -9.90 -14.46 4.73
N GLY A 110 -10.75 -15.44 5.00
CA GLY A 110 -10.66 -16.29 6.20
C GLY A 110 -10.90 -15.54 7.52
N ILE A 111 -11.43 -14.33 7.47
CA ILE A 111 -11.74 -13.47 8.62
C ILE A 111 -13.07 -12.74 8.42
N SER A 112 -13.72 -12.33 9.51
CA SER A 112 -14.97 -11.58 9.41
C SER A 112 -14.73 -10.12 9.03
N TYR A 113 -15.69 -9.49 8.36
CA TYR A 113 -15.62 -8.07 8.04
C TYR A 113 -15.62 -7.18 9.28
N GLN A 114 -16.21 -7.64 10.39
CA GLN A 114 -16.14 -6.90 11.65
C GLN A 114 -14.70 -6.86 12.16
N ASP A 115 -13.96 -7.97 12.03
CA ASP A 115 -12.55 -8.02 12.40
C ASP A 115 -11.68 -7.16 11.46
N LEU A 116 -12.07 -6.99 10.19
CA LEU A 116 -11.45 -6.01 9.26
C LEU A 116 -11.68 -4.57 9.70
N GLU A 117 -12.90 -4.21 10.10
CA GLU A 117 -13.21 -2.86 10.60
C GLU A 117 -12.38 -2.54 11.86
N ASP A 118 -12.24 -3.55 12.71
CA ASP A 118 -11.49 -3.51 13.96
C ASP A 118 -9.98 -3.75 13.77
N GLU A 119 -9.47 -3.82 12.52
CA GLU A 119 -8.04 -4.01 12.20
C GLU A 119 -7.20 -2.93 12.87
N THR A 120 -6.76 -3.31 14.05
CA THR A 120 -5.81 -2.63 14.92
C THR A 120 -4.62 -3.56 15.20
N ASN A 121 -4.75 -4.84 14.79
CA ASN A 121 -3.80 -5.92 15.04
C ASN A 121 -3.25 -6.58 13.76
N ALA A 122 -3.59 -6.12 12.56
CA ALA A 122 -2.99 -6.64 11.33
C ALA A 122 -1.45 -6.47 11.38
N ILE A 123 -0.72 -7.53 10.99
CA ILE A 123 0.75 -7.47 10.94
C ILE A 123 1.13 -6.56 9.77
N ILE A 124 1.87 -5.49 10.06
CA ILE A 124 2.40 -4.59 9.05
C ILE A 124 3.74 -5.17 8.60
N ASP A 125 3.87 -5.46 7.31
CA ASP A 125 5.07 -6.04 6.72
C ASP A 125 5.56 -5.22 5.52
N ILE A 126 6.52 -5.78 4.77
CA ILE A 126 7.13 -5.07 3.64
C ILE A 126 6.16 -4.82 2.50
N GLY A 127 5.11 -5.64 2.29
CA GLY A 127 4.14 -5.39 1.22
C GLY A 127 3.32 -4.13 1.48
N THR A 128 3.05 -3.79 2.75
CA THR A 128 2.44 -2.48 3.09
C THR A 128 3.28 -1.31 2.54
N LEU A 129 4.62 -1.41 2.60
CA LEU A 129 5.49 -0.39 2.03
C LEU A 129 5.40 -0.33 0.49
N PHE A 130 5.22 -1.48 -0.17
CA PHE A 130 5.00 -1.54 -1.61
C PHE A 130 3.66 -0.93 -2.02
N SER A 131 2.56 -1.20 -1.30
CA SER A 131 1.27 -0.55 -1.57
C SER A 131 1.39 0.97 -1.42
N TYR A 132 2.09 1.47 -0.38
CA TYR A 132 2.36 2.90 -0.24
C TYR A 132 3.20 3.48 -1.39
N LEU A 133 4.14 2.71 -1.94
CA LEU A 133 4.91 3.11 -3.11
C LEU A 133 4.05 3.15 -4.38
N ILE A 134 3.14 2.19 -4.57
CA ILE A 134 2.15 2.21 -5.66
C ILE A 134 1.35 3.50 -5.61
N ASP A 135 0.81 3.82 -4.43
CA ASP A 135 0.01 5.03 -4.19
C ASP A 135 0.80 6.31 -4.47
N LEU A 136 2.02 6.42 -3.94
CA LEU A 136 2.89 7.56 -4.21
C LEU A 136 3.18 7.71 -5.72
N ILE A 137 3.44 6.61 -6.42
CA ILE A 137 3.70 6.65 -7.87
C ILE A 137 2.45 7.10 -8.62
N PHE A 138 1.27 6.59 -8.26
CA PHE A 138 0.00 7.07 -8.82
C PHE A 138 -0.15 8.57 -8.61
N LEU A 139 0.00 9.06 -7.38
CA LEU A 139 -0.14 10.48 -7.05
C LEU A 139 0.83 11.37 -7.85
N PHE A 140 2.10 10.97 -7.97
CA PHE A 140 3.13 11.79 -8.61
C PHE A 140 3.21 11.64 -10.13
N LYS A 141 2.74 10.53 -10.70
CA LYS A 141 2.96 10.21 -12.13
C LYS A 141 1.67 9.99 -12.90
N GLU A 142 0.70 9.31 -12.32
CA GLU A 142 -0.55 8.92 -12.99
C GLU A 142 -1.82 9.30 -12.20
N PRO A 143 -1.96 10.55 -11.72
CA PRO A 143 -3.05 10.92 -10.81
C PRO A 143 -4.43 10.77 -11.45
N LYS A 144 -4.51 10.87 -12.79
CA LYS A 144 -5.77 10.67 -13.53
C LYS A 144 -6.27 9.22 -13.46
N ASN A 145 -5.36 8.26 -13.48
CA ASN A 145 -5.70 6.85 -13.42
C ASN A 145 -5.83 6.34 -11.98
N TYR A 146 -5.41 7.15 -11.00
CA TYR A 146 -5.44 6.72 -9.61
C TYR A 146 -6.86 6.54 -9.08
N ILE A 147 -7.74 7.53 -9.28
CA ILE A 147 -9.15 7.40 -8.89
C ILE A 147 -9.79 6.19 -9.58
N LYS A 148 -9.45 5.94 -10.85
CA LYS A 148 -9.94 4.77 -11.59
C LYS A 148 -9.46 3.46 -10.94
N TYR A 149 -8.19 3.37 -10.56
CA TYR A 149 -7.63 2.23 -9.85
C TYR A 149 -8.33 2.01 -8.50
N LEU A 150 -8.50 3.07 -7.70
CA LEU A 150 -9.18 3.01 -6.41
C LEU A 150 -10.64 2.51 -6.54
N ILE A 151 -11.37 2.94 -7.57
CA ILE A 151 -12.76 2.52 -7.79
C ILE A 151 -12.84 1.10 -8.34
N GLU A 152 -12.07 0.79 -9.38
CA GLU A 152 -12.24 -0.49 -10.10
C GLU A 152 -11.52 -1.66 -9.43
N LYS A 153 -10.49 -1.40 -8.61
CA LYS A 153 -9.69 -2.45 -7.95
C LYS A 153 -9.86 -2.50 -6.45
N LEU A 154 -9.95 -1.35 -5.78
CA LEU A 154 -10.21 -1.32 -4.35
C LEU A 154 -11.71 -1.13 -4.03
N TYR A 155 -12.56 -1.18 -5.06
CA TYR A 155 -14.02 -1.10 -4.96
C TYR A 155 -14.54 0.16 -4.26
N LEU A 156 -13.70 1.20 -4.11
CA LEU A 156 -14.09 2.45 -3.49
C LEU A 156 -15.19 3.13 -4.31
N SER A 157 -16.20 3.66 -3.62
CA SER A 157 -17.12 4.61 -4.24
C SER A 157 -16.34 5.82 -4.76
N GLU A 158 -16.89 6.52 -5.76
CA GLU A 158 -16.23 7.73 -6.30
C GLU A 158 -15.99 8.79 -5.22
N ILE A 159 -16.85 8.86 -4.20
CA ILE A 159 -16.70 9.77 -3.07
C ILE A 159 -15.51 9.34 -2.21
N HIS A 160 -15.46 8.07 -1.78
CA HIS A 160 -14.37 7.56 -0.94
C HIS A 160 -13.03 7.58 -1.68
N ALA A 161 -13.00 7.28 -2.98
CA ALA A 161 -11.78 7.38 -3.79
C ALA A 161 -11.22 8.82 -3.83
N LYS A 162 -12.09 9.84 -3.96
CA LYS A 162 -11.66 11.25 -3.90
C LYS A 162 -11.15 11.63 -2.51
N GLU A 163 -11.87 11.24 -1.46
CA GLU A 163 -11.46 11.48 -0.07
C GLU A 163 -10.11 10.83 0.25
N PHE A 164 -9.87 9.64 -0.30
CA PHE A 164 -8.61 8.95 -0.20
C PHE A 164 -7.47 9.73 -0.86
N VAL A 165 -7.64 10.15 -2.12
CA VAL A 165 -6.63 10.98 -2.81
C VAL A 165 -6.38 12.29 -2.07
N ASP A 166 -7.44 12.98 -1.65
CA ASP A 166 -7.32 14.24 -0.89
C ASP A 166 -6.56 14.03 0.42
N TYR A 167 -6.82 12.93 1.12
CA TYR A 167 -6.12 12.56 2.34
C TYR A 167 -4.61 12.35 2.11
N GLU A 168 -4.25 11.55 1.11
CA GLU A 168 -2.85 11.26 0.78
C GLU A 168 -2.10 12.52 0.32
N GLU A 169 -2.73 13.34 -0.54
CA GLU A 169 -2.17 14.63 -0.94
C GLU A 169 -1.96 15.57 0.27
N ASN A 170 -2.89 15.55 1.22
CA ASN A 170 -2.77 16.35 2.44
C ASN A 170 -1.65 15.85 3.34
N ILE A 171 -1.34 14.54 3.38
CA ILE A 171 -0.12 14.06 4.05
C ILE A 171 1.09 14.68 3.36
N ILE A 172 1.22 14.53 2.05
CA ILE A 172 2.37 15.00 1.28
C ILE A 172 2.58 16.51 1.42
N LYS A 173 1.52 17.32 1.35
CA LYS A 173 1.59 18.79 1.50
C LYS A 173 2.09 19.24 2.88
N ASN A 174 1.99 18.38 3.89
CA ASN A 174 2.40 18.67 5.27
C ASN A 174 3.75 18.03 5.66
N LEU A 175 4.48 17.43 4.70
CA LEU A 175 5.83 16.89 4.86
C LEU A 175 6.89 17.83 4.30
#